data_AF-A0A535RX33-F1
#
_entry.id   AF-A0A535RX33-F1
#
_cell.length_a   1.000
_cell.length_b   1.000
_cell.length_c   1.000
_cell.angle_alpha   90.00
_cell.angle_beta   90.00
_cell.angle_gamma   90.00
#
_symmetry.space_group_name_H-M   'P 1'
#
loop_
_entity.id
_entity.type
_entity.pdbx_description
1 polymer ?
#
loop_
_entity_poly.entity_id
_entity_poly.type
_entity_poly.pdbx_seq_one_letter_code
_entity_poly.pdbx_strand_id
1 'polypeptide(L)'
;MRVDFHTHYIPKHFPDMAEKYGDLGWPTLLHTGLCQAEIYNAGKQYRSIDHRSWEPERRIKDMDAEGVAIQVLSPVPVTFAYRFSAHAVLELSQYQNDEIAQAVRIAPERFIGL
;
A
#
# COMPACT_ATOMS: atom_id res chain seq x y z
N MET A 1 -11.95 20.93 -10.80
CA MET A 1 -10.89 20.05 -10.28
C MET A 1 -11.48 19.18 -9.19
N ARG A 2 -11.50 17.85 -9.36
CA ARG A 2 -12.03 16.90 -8.37
C ARG A 2 -10.87 16.26 -7.60
N VAL A 3 -10.90 16.34 -6.28
CA VAL A 3 -9.89 15.75 -5.39
C VAL A 3 -10.56 14.64 -4.60
N ASP A 4 -10.00 13.44 -4.63
CA ASP A 4 -10.38 12.33 -3.78
C ASP A 4 -9.35 12.18 -2.67
N PHE A 5 -9.76 12.45 -1.44
CA PHE A 5 -8.86 12.53 -0.29
C PHE A 5 -8.84 11.24 0.55
N HIS A 6 -9.60 10.21 0.18
CA HIS A 6 -9.70 8.97 0.93
C HIS A 6 -9.40 7.78 0.03
N THR A 7 -8.13 7.59 -0.29
CA THR A 7 -7.68 6.42 -1.04
C THR A 7 -6.52 5.73 -0.33
N HIS A 8 -6.34 4.44 -0.64
CA HIS A 8 -5.30 3.64 -0.03
C HIS A 8 -4.31 3.10 -1.07
N TYR A 9 -3.03 3.10 -0.70
CA TYR A 9 -1.91 2.59 -1.47
C TYR A 9 -1.18 1.53 -0.64
N ILE A 10 -0.79 0.43 -1.27
CA ILE A 10 -0.03 -0.65 -0.63
C ILE A 10 1.25 -0.90 -1.43
N PRO A 11 2.39 -1.16 -0.78
CA PRO A 11 3.58 -1.64 -1.48
C PRO A 11 3.30 -2.90 -2.29
N LYS A 12 3.97 -3.05 -3.44
CA LYS A 12 3.88 -4.29 -4.21
C LYS A 12 4.51 -5.48 -3.46
N HIS A 13 5.54 -5.22 -2.67
CA HIS A 13 6.19 -6.22 -1.82
C HIS A 13 6.39 -5.62 -0.43
N PHE A 14 6.26 -6.44 0.61
CA PHE A 14 6.61 -6.04 1.96
C PHE A 14 8.05 -6.48 2.28
N PRO A 15 8.78 -5.76 3.15
CA PRO A 15 10.01 -6.27 3.72
C PRO A 15 9.72 -7.56 4.50
N ASP A 16 10.68 -8.49 4.52
CA ASP A 16 10.57 -9.71 5.32
C ASP A 16 10.78 -9.39 6.81
N MET A 17 9.70 -8.94 7.44
CA MET A 17 9.68 -8.63 8.86
C MET A 17 9.80 -9.90 9.73
N ALA A 18 9.42 -11.06 9.19
CA ALA A 18 9.51 -12.33 9.91
C ALA A 18 10.97 -12.78 10.04
N GLU A 19 11.78 -12.59 9.01
CA GLU A 19 13.23 -12.85 9.04
C GLU A 19 13.92 -12.04 10.13
N LYS A 20 13.57 -10.75 10.28
CA LYS A 20 14.24 -9.83 11.22
C LYS A 20 13.71 -9.89 12.65
N TYR A 21 12.40 -10.03 12.82
CA TYR A 21 11.71 -9.85 14.09
C TYR A 21 10.94 -11.10 14.57
N GLY A 22 11.04 -12.20 13.82
CA GLY A 22 10.27 -13.43 14.04
C GLY A 22 8.89 -13.39 13.38
N ASP A 23 8.33 -14.57 13.11
CA ASP A 23 6.98 -14.70 12.55
C ASP A 23 5.90 -14.39 13.59
N LEU A 24 5.64 -13.10 13.77
CA LEU A 24 4.63 -12.57 14.69
C LEU A 24 3.28 -12.34 13.99
N GLY A 25 3.14 -12.80 12.74
CA GLY A 25 1.94 -12.56 11.95
C GLY A 25 1.89 -11.17 11.32
N TRP A 26 3.01 -10.72 10.74
CA TRP A 26 3.14 -9.48 9.99
C TRP A 26 2.15 -9.40 8.81
N PRO A 27 1.77 -8.19 8.35
CA PRO A 27 1.05 -8.07 7.10
C PRO A 27 1.94 -8.51 5.94
N THR A 28 1.41 -9.36 5.06
CA THR A 28 2.11 -9.84 3.87
C THR A 28 1.20 -9.76 2.65
N LEU A 29 1.82 -9.82 1.47
CA LEU A 29 1.12 -9.84 0.21
C LEU A 29 1.48 -11.10 -0.58
N LEU A 30 0.50 -11.95 -0.82
CA LEU A 30 0.64 -13.14 -1.66
C LEU A 30 0.21 -12.80 -3.09
N HIS A 31 1.14 -12.78 -4.03
CA HIS A 31 0.83 -12.59 -5.46
C HIS A 31 0.24 -13.87 -6.04
N THR A 32 -1.03 -13.80 -6.45
CA THR A 32 -1.79 -14.94 -6.99
C THR A 32 -1.88 -14.93 -8.52
N GLY A 33 -1.40 -13.86 -9.15
CA GLY A 33 -1.28 -13.73 -10.60
C GLY A 33 -0.46 -12.50 -10.98
N LEU A 34 -0.39 -12.17 -12.28
CA LEU A 34 0.39 -11.04 -12.78
C LEU A 34 -0.06 -9.68 -12.20
N CYS A 35 -1.36 -9.54 -11.96
CA CYS A 35 -2.00 -8.30 -11.55
C CYS A 35 -2.88 -8.48 -10.30
N GLN A 36 -2.79 -9.63 -9.62
CA GLN A 36 -3.67 -10.01 -8.52
C GLN A 36 -2.85 -10.43 -7.32
N ALA A 37 -3.30 -10.03 -6.14
CA ALA A 37 -2.66 -10.40 -4.90
C ALA A 37 -3.67 -10.50 -3.75
N GLU A 38 -3.26 -11.12 -2.66
CA GLU A 38 -4.06 -11.27 -1.45
C GLU A 38 -3.30 -10.70 -0.27
N ILE A 39 -3.97 -9.83 0.49
CA ILE A 39 -3.44 -9.31 1.74
C ILE A 39 -3.66 -10.37 2.80
N TYR A 40 -2.59 -10.74 3.49
CA TYR A 40 -2.62 -11.59 4.67
C TYR A 40 -2.24 -10.77 5.91
N ASN A 41 -2.86 -11.09 7.04
CA ASN A 41 -2.51 -10.52 8.34
C ASN A 41 -2.67 -11.62 9.40
N ALA A 42 -1.63 -11.83 10.21
CA ALA A 42 -1.57 -12.94 11.16
C ALA A 42 -1.87 -14.32 10.52
N GLY A 43 -1.31 -14.58 9.34
CA GLY A 43 -1.48 -15.82 8.60
C GLY A 43 -2.87 -16.05 8.01
N LYS A 44 -3.81 -15.10 8.17
CA LYS A 44 -5.17 -15.19 7.64
C LYS A 44 -5.32 -14.29 6.42
N GLN A 45 -5.97 -14.82 5.39
CA GLN A 45 -6.40 -14.03 4.23
C GLN A 45 -7.37 -12.95 4.71
N TYR A 46 -7.08 -11.69 4.39
CA TYR A 46 -7.91 -10.54 4.72
C TYR A 46 -8.77 -10.10 3.53
N ARG A 47 -8.13 -9.87 2.37
CA ARG A 47 -8.81 -9.38 1.16
C ARG A 47 -7.97 -9.64 -0.09
N SER A 48 -8.63 -10.01 -1.18
CA SER A 48 -8.04 -10.03 -2.52
C SER A 48 -8.06 -8.61 -3.13
N ILE A 49 -6.93 -8.23 -3.72
CA ILE A 49 -6.71 -6.93 -4.38
C ILE A 49 -6.10 -7.16 -5.76
N ASP A 50 -6.05 -6.10 -6.54
CA ASP A 50 -5.35 -6.09 -7.82
C ASP A 50 -4.39 -4.91 -7.94
N HIS A 51 -3.70 -4.85 -9.08
CA HIS A 51 -2.67 -3.87 -9.38
C HIS A 51 -3.07 -2.41 -9.22
N ARG A 52 -4.37 -2.08 -9.16
CA ARG A 52 -4.83 -0.73 -8.85
C ARG A 52 -4.42 -0.31 -7.45
N SER A 53 -4.04 -1.26 -6.59
CA SER A 53 -3.65 -1.04 -5.20
C SER A 53 -2.16 -0.72 -5.02
N TRP A 54 -1.30 -0.96 -6.04
CA TRP A 54 0.14 -0.68 -5.98
C TRP A 54 0.73 -0.06 -7.26
N GLU A 55 0.04 -0.06 -8.42
CA GLU A 55 0.57 0.49 -9.67
C GLU A 55 0.03 1.91 -9.95
N PRO A 56 0.87 2.95 -9.91
CA PRO A 56 0.45 4.34 -10.11
C PRO A 56 -0.16 4.59 -11.50
N GLU A 57 0.44 4.04 -12.56
CA GLU A 57 -0.02 4.23 -13.94
C GLU A 57 -1.40 3.63 -14.16
N ARG A 58 -1.68 2.48 -13.54
CA ARG A 58 -3.01 1.89 -13.59
C ARG A 58 -4.02 2.78 -12.88
N ARG A 59 -3.66 3.32 -11.72
CA ARG A 59 -4.50 4.21 -10.93
C ARG A 59 -4.83 5.51 -11.68
N ILE A 60 -3.86 6.10 -12.38
CA ILE A 60 -4.05 7.29 -13.21
C ILE A 60 -5.08 7.04 -14.31
N LYS A 61 -5.03 5.88 -14.98
CA LYS A 61 -6.02 5.52 -16.02
C LYS A 61 -7.44 5.47 -15.46
N ASP A 62 -7.61 4.88 -14.28
CA ASP A 62 -8.92 4.80 -13.62
C ASP A 62 -9.36 6.21 -13.14
N MET A 63 -8.44 7.02 -12.60
CA MET A 63 -8.71 8.43 -12.24
C MET A 63 -9.18 9.25 -13.44
N ASP A 64 -8.53 9.10 -14.61
CA ASP A 64 -8.91 9.79 -15.84
C ASP A 64 -10.32 9.39 -16.29
N ALA A 65 -10.64 8.09 -16.22
CA ALA A 65 -11.98 7.57 -16.56
C ALA A 65 -13.07 8.08 -15.60
N GLU A 66 -12.74 8.29 -14.32
CA GLU A 66 -13.67 8.78 -13.30
C GLU A 66 -13.69 10.31 -13.14
N GLY A 67 -12.86 11.03 -13.89
CA GLY A 67 -12.71 12.48 -13.80
C GLY A 67 -12.11 12.96 -12.47
N VAL A 68 -11.28 12.15 -11.82
CA VAL A 68 -10.54 12.51 -10.60
C VAL A 68 -9.20 13.14 -10.97
N ALA A 69 -9.02 14.41 -10.57
CA ALA A 69 -7.80 15.14 -10.89
C ALA A 69 -6.65 14.75 -9.95
N ILE A 70 -6.91 14.65 -8.65
CA ILE A 70 -5.90 14.35 -7.62
C ILE A 70 -6.44 13.27 -6.67
N GLN A 71 -5.60 12.31 -6.31
CA GLN A 71 -5.83 11.37 -5.21
C GLN A 71 -4.84 11.61 -4.07
N VAL A 72 -5.35 11.60 -2.84
CA VAL A 72 -4.53 11.55 -1.63
C VAL A 72 -4.39 10.10 -1.20
N LEU A 73 -3.15 9.61 -1.18
CA LEU A 73 -2.76 8.23 -0.93
C LEU A 73 -2.38 8.05 0.54
N SER A 74 -2.93 7.03 1.20
CA SER A 74 -2.59 6.63 2.57
C SER A 74 -2.31 5.14 2.66
N PRO A 75 -1.59 4.63 3.67
CA PRO A 75 -1.39 3.20 3.81
C PRO A 75 -2.70 2.45 4.12
N VAL A 76 -2.77 1.17 3.76
CA VAL A 76 -3.95 0.32 4.02
C VAL A 76 -4.06 0.03 5.53
N PRO A 77 -5.18 0.32 6.21
CA PRO A 77 -5.23 0.24 7.68
C PRO A 77 -4.88 -1.11 8.31
N VAL A 78 -5.14 -2.23 7.62
CA VAL A 78 -4.82 -3.57 8.14
C VAL A 78 -3.31 -3.82 8.28
N THR A 79 -2.47 -3.01 7.62
CA THR A 79 -1.01 -3.16 7.58
C THR A 79 -0.29 -2.26 8.61
N PHE A 80 -1.04 -1.50 9.43
CA PHE A 80 -0.47 -0.61 10.45
C PHE A 80 0.32 -1.33 11.54
N ALA A 81 0.01 -2.59 11.82
CA ALA A 81 0.81 -3.46 12.67
C ALA A 81 1.06 -2.94 14.10
N TYR A 82 0.18 -2.05 14.62
CA TYR A 82 0.33 -1.38 15.93
C TYR A 82 0.41 -2.29 17.16
N ARG A 83 0.14 -3.59 17.02
CA ARG A 83 0.29 -4.58 18.09
C ARG A 83 1.73 -5.04 18.32
N PHE A 84 2.66 -4.68 17.43
CA PHE A 84 4.06 -5.09 17.51
C PHE A 84 4.95 -4.02 18.17
N SER A 85 6.22 -4.32 18.36
CA SER A 85 7.16 -3.39 18.99
C SER A 85 7.32 -2.12 18.16
N ALA A 86 7.42 -0.97 18.83
CA ALA A 86 7.54 0.32 18.16
C ALA A 86 8.75 0.39 17.20
N HIS A 87 9.86 -0.28 17.53
CA HIS A 87 11.05 -0.33 16.68
C HIS A 87 10.78 -1.05 15.36
N ALA A 88 10.15 -2.22 15.41
CA ALA A 88 9.83 -2.98 14.20
C ALA A 88 8.73 -2.30 13.38
N VAL A 89 7.73 -1.68 14.04
CA VAL A 89 6.68 -0.92 13.36
C VAL A 89 7.26 0.32 12.67
N LEU A 90 8.25 0.99 13.25
CA LEU A 90 8.93 2.13 12.61
C LEU A 90 9.50 1.75 11.24
N GLU A 91 10.20 0.61 11.14
CA GLU A 91 10.78 0.15 9.88
C GLU A 91 9.68 -0.13 8.83
N LEU A 92 8.62 -0.83 9.22
CA LEU A 92 7.49 -1.11 8.33
C LEU A 92 6.74 0.16 7.90
N SER A 93 6.57 1.13 8.81
CA SER A 93 5.97 2.43 8.50
C SER A 93 6.83 3.24 7.55
N GLN A 94 8.16 3.30 7.78
CA GLN A 94 9.09 3.97 6.87
C GLN A 94 9.02 3.38 5.46
N TYR A 95 9.05 2.05 5.35
CA TYR A 95 8.95 1.37 4.06
C TYR A 95 7.65 1.72 3.31
N GLN A 96 6.49 1.67 3.99
CA GLN A 96 5.21 2.02 3.37
C GLN A 96 5.16 3.50 2.94
N ASN A 97 5.71 4.39 3.75
CA ASN A 97 5.77 5.82 3.44
C ASN A 97 6.69 6.10 2.25
N ASP A 98 7.82 5.39 2.16
CA ASP A 98 8.76 5.50 1.04
C ASP A 98 8.13 5.04 -0.28
N GLU A 99 7.34 3.95 -0.25
CA GLU A 99 6.58 3.45 -1.41
C GLU A 99 5.49 4.44 -1.86
N ILE A 100 4.76 5.06 -0.92
CA ILE A 100 3.83 6.14 -1.25
C ILE A 100 4.58 7.33 -1.86
N ALA A 101 5.73 7.71 -1.29
CA ALA A 101 6.54 8.79 -1.82
C ALA A 101 7.10 8.48 -3.23
N GLN A 102 7.43 7.21 -3.53
CA GLN A 102 7.76 6.76 -4.88
C GLN A 102 6.58 6.97 -5.83
N ALA A 103 5.38 6.53 -5.45
CA ALA A 103 4.17 6.72 -6.25
C ALA A 103 3.88 8.20 -6.53
N VAL A 104 4.05 9.06 -5.51
CA VAL A 104 3.92 10.52 -5.66
C VAL A 104 4.96 11.07 -6.65
N ARG A 105 6.22 10.62 -6.60
CA ARG A 105 7.26 11.06 -7.55
C ARG A 105 6.96 10.71 -9.00
N ILE A 106 6.20 9.64 -9.26
CA ILE A 106 5.82 9.23 -10.62
C ILE A 106 4.85 10.22 -11.25
N ALA A 107 3.91 10.79 -10.48
CA ALA A 107 2.95 11.78 -10.96
C ALA A 107 2.61 12.80 -9.84
N PRO A 108 3.53 13.73 -9.54
CA PRO A 108 3.41 14.64 -8.39
C PRO A 108 2.24 15.63 -8.51
N GLU A 109 1.73 15.85 -9.72
CA GLU A 109 0.53 16.64 -9.99
C GLU A 109 -0.78 15.87 -9.81
N ARG A 110 -0.71 14.53 -9.69
CA ARG A 110 -1.87 13.63 -9.57
C ARG A 110 -1.99 13.00 -8.20
N PHE A 111 -0.88 12.86 -7.47
CA PHE A 111 -0.85 12.17 -6.18
C PHE A 111 -0.30 13.05 -5.06
N ILE A 112 -0.90 12.92 -3.89
CA ILE A 112 -0.41 13.47 -2.62
C ILE A 112 -0.28 12.32 -1.63
N GLY A 113 0.80 12.24 -0.85
CA GLY A 113 0.97 11.22 0.19
C GLY A 113 0.59 11.72 1.59
N LEU A 114 0.04 10.82 2.41
CA LEU A 114 -0.18 10.99 3.85
C LEU A 114 0.70 10.03 4.66
#